data_AF-A0A1V5K5I0-F1
#
_entry.id   AF-A0A1V5K5I0-F1
#
_cell.length_a   1.000
_cell.length_b   1.000
_cell.length_c   1.000
_cell.angle_alpha   90.00
_cell.angle_beta   90.00
_cell.angle_gamma   90.00
#
_symmetry.space_group_name_H-M   'P 1'
#
loop_
_entity.id
_entity.type
_entity.pdbx_description
1 polymer ?
#
loop_
_entity_poly.entity_id
_entity_poly.type
_entity_poly.pdbx_seq_one_letter_code
_entity_poly.pdbx_strand_id
1 'polypeptide(L)'
;MFSQIYGNHIYNIWTKRQFGGAELAGIKIHASIDAVIRNNRIHNTCRGLWMDWMAQGAQIVANVLYDNYSEDLFLEVNHGPYLVCNNIMLSPRAIFNMSQGGAFVHNLITGRILVRPEPSRFTPYHFPHSTDVAGLITILNGDDRYFNNLFSPDSSCDHKVIAPNTQTPAHFLKYRFGLQQYATAQWPVRSASNLYLNGYQPYGQETNSLENRIFNPAIRLEDRGEEVYLHLTADSSLQKIETQLVTSGLLGKAKMADAAYENPDGSALTIDRDYSGEPRSLLSPKVGPFENLVQGEQTIRVW
;
A
#
# COMPACT_ATOMS: atom_id res chain seq x y z
N MET A 1 -19.08 5.59 6.74
CA MET A 1 -18.45 6.57 7.63
C MET A 1 -17.75 7.61 6.77
N PHE A 2 -18.38 8.72 6.47
CA PHE A 2 -17.88 9.74 5.52
C PHE A 2 -16.83 10.70 6.13
N SER A 3 -16.01 10.18 7.06
CA SER A 3 -15.08 10.99 7.87
C SER A 3 -13.77 11.26 7.14
N GLN A 4 -13.12 12.37 7.49
CA GLN A 4 -11.74 12.64 7.08
C GLN A 4 -10.82 12.61 8.30
N ILE A 5 -9.69 11.91 8.20
CA ILE A 5 -8.65 11.81 9.22
C ILE A 5 -7.33 12.22 8.58
N TYR A 6 -6.86 13.43 8.89
CA TYR A 6 -5.66 13.98 8.25
C TYR A 6 -4.82 14.88 9.14
N GLY A 7 -3.53 14.99 8.79
CA GLY A 7 -2.59 15.88 9.47
C GLY A 7 -2.20 15.43 10.88
N ASN A 8 -2.39 14.15 11.21
CA ASN A 8 -2.12 13.64 12.56
C ASN A 8 -0.72 13.03 12.67
N HIS A 9 -0.09 13.24 13.82
CA HIS A 9 1.10 12.51 14.26
C HIS A 9 0.70 11.47 15.31
N ILE A 10 0.72 10.20 14.94
CA ILE A 10 0.23 9.09 15.76
C ILE A 10 1.38 8.15 16.09
N TYR A 11 1.70 8.02 17.37
CA TYR A 11 2.84 7.22 17.78
C TYR A 11 2.75 6.68 19.21
N ASN A 12 3.65 5.75 19.53
CA ASN A 12 3.74 5.08 20.83
C ASN A 12 2.46 4.31 21.24
N ILE A 13 1.72 3.78 20.28
CA ILE A 13 0.50 3.02 20.54
C ILE A 13 0.86 1.55 20.81
N TRP A 14 0.44 1.05 21.98
CA TRP A 14 0.72 -0.32 22.45
C TRP A 14 2.21 -0.63 22.73
N THR A 15 3.04 0.36 23.04
CA THR A 15 4.47 0.16 23.31
C THR A 15 4.77 -0.62 24.61
N LYS A 16 3.91 -0.51 25.63
CA LYS A 16 4.07 -1.24 26.90
C LYS A 16 3.67 -2.71 26.85
N ARG A 17 2.87 -3.11 25.85
CA ARG A 17 2.43 -4.49 25.60
C ARG A 17 1.84 -5.23 26.83
N GLN A 18 1.11 -4.51 27.68
CA GLN A 18 0.55 -5.08 28.92
C GLN A 18 -0.64 -6.02 28.69
N PHE A 19 -1.26 -5.96 27.51
CA PHE A 19 -2.33 -6.86 27.07
C PHE A 19 -2.24 -7.04 25.56
N GLY A 20 -2.86 -8.09 25.02
CA GLY A 20 -2.96 -8.35 23.58
C GLY A 20 -4.41 -8.44 23.14
N GLY A 21 -4.65 -8.49 21.83
CA GLY A 21 -6.00 -8.66 21.29
C GLY A 21 -6.10 -8.21 19.84
N ALA A 22 -7.20 -8.58 19.20
CA ALA A 22 -7.49 -8.26 17.81
C ALA A 22 -8.07 -6.84 17.63
N GLU A 23 -7.59 -5.84 18.37
CA GLU A 23 -8.14 -4.47 18.35
C GLU A 23 -7.05 -3.38 18.43
N LEU A 24 -5.79 -3.75 18.15
CA LEU A 24 -4.63 -2.90 18.42
C LEU A 24 -4.02 -2.36 17.11
N ALA A 25 -4.20 -1.07 16.85
CA ALA A 25 -3.53 -0.32 15.78
C ALA A 25 -3.43 1.17 16.14
N GLY A 26 -2.59 1.94 15.43
CA GLY A 26 -2.58 3.40 15.50
C GLY A 26 -3.93 3.98 15.10
N ILE A 27 -4.49 3.50 13.98
CA ILE A 27 -5.88 3.73 13.60
C ILE A 27 -6.51 2.37 13.26
N LYS A 28 -7.55 1.97 13.99
CA LYS A 28 -8.42 0.84 13.62
C LYS A 28 -9.82 1.36 13.37
N ILE A 29 -10.40 1.01 12.23
CA ILE A 29 -11.77 1.41 11.87
C ILE A 29 -12.51 0.22 11.29
N HIS A 30 -13.71 -0.02 11.81
CA HIS A 30 -14.71 -0.86 11.16
C HIS A 30 -15.66 -0.01 10.33
N ALA A 31 -16.04 -0.50 9.15
CA ALA A 31 -16.94 0.21 8.23
C ALA A 31 -16.48 1.63 7.89
N SER A 32 -15.23 1.75 7.45
CA SER A 32 -14.63 2.97 6.90
C SER A 32 -15.21 3.36 5.52
N ILE A 33 -16.53 3.23 5.35
CA ILE A 33 -17.23 3.51 4.08
C ILE A 33 -17.01 4.96 3.69
N ASP A 34 -16.37 5.23 2.55
CA ASP A 34 -16.00 6.56 2.04
C ASP A 34 -15.11 7.40 2.97
N ALA A 35 -14.42 6.77 3.94
CA ALA A 35 -13.51 7.49 4.80
C ALA A 35 -12.22 7.88 4.05
N VAL A 36 -11.74 9.10 4.28
CA VAL A 36 -10.46 9.57 3.73
C VAL A 36 -9.43 9.70 4.84
N ILE A 37 -8.37 8.89 4.79
CA ILE A 37 -7.28 8.85 5.76
C ILE A 37 -6.02 9.31 5.05
N ARG A 38 -5.62 10.57 5.25
CA ARG A 38 -4.55 11.17 4.44
C ARG A 38 -3.55 12.01 5.21
N ASN A 39 -2.33 12.13 4.71
CA ASN A 39 -1.30 13.00 5.29
C ASN A 39 -1.15 12.79 6.79
N ASN A 40 -1.08 11.53 7.25
CA ASN A 40 -0.76 11.20 8.64
C ASN A 40 0.65 10.61 8.73
N ARG A 41 1.31 10.87 9.84
CA ARG A 41 2.57 10.25 10.24
C ARG A 41 2.30 9.23 11.34
N ILE A 42 2.50 7.95 11.04
CA ILE A 42 2.12 6.84 11.94
C ILE A 42 3.32 5.93 12.19
N HIS A 43 3.85 5.96 13.41
CA HIS A 43 5.06 5.19 13.74
C HIS A 43 5.10 4.66 15.18
N ASN A 44 5.94 3.67 15.42
CA ASN A 44 6.09 3.02 16.73
C ASN A 44 4.74 2.57 17.32
N THR A 45 3.92 1.92 16.50
CA THR A 45 2.62 1.37 16.88
C THR A 45 2.59 -0.16 16.76
N CYS A 46 1.54 -0.82 17.28
CA CYS A 46 1.32 -2.25 17.02
C CYS A 46 1.16 -2.54 15.51
N ARG A 47 0.20 -1.86 14.89
CA ARG A 47 -0.09 -1.84 13.46
C ARG A 47 -0.34 -0.38 13.10
N GLY A 48 0.12 0.11 11.95
CA GLY A 48 -0.11 1.50 11.57
C GLY A 48 -1.60 1.81 11.38
N LEU A 49 -2.16 1.23 10.33
CA LEU A 49 -3.57 1.35 9.93
C LEU A 49 -4.21 -0.04 9.85
N TRP A 50 -5.42 -0.18 10.36
CA TRP A 50 -6.21 -1.41 10.25
C TRP A 50 -7.65 -1.08 9.85
N MET A 51 -7.96 -1.32 8.57
CA MET A 51 -9.32 -1.25 8.06
C MET A 51 -9.96 -2.62 8.17
N ASP A 52 -10.85 -2.77 9.15
CA ASP A 52 -11.44 -4.04 9.55
C ASP A 52 -12.90 -4.09 9.14
N TRP A 53 -13.21 -4.81 8.05
CA TRP A 53 -14.52 -4.92 7.42
C TRP A 53 -15.00 -3.62 6.74
N MET A 54 -15.65 -3.79 5.59
CA MET A 54 -16.46 -2.76 4.94
C MET A 54 -15.71 -1.45 4.64
N ALA A 55 -14.40 -1.52 4.36
CA ALA A 55 -13.63 -0.42 3.81
C ALA A 55 -14.01 -0.18 2.34
N GLN A 56 -15.26 0.19 2.08
CA GLN A 56 -15.80 0.41 0.74
C GLN A 56 -15.81 1.91 0.43
N GLY A 57 -15.18 2.31 -0.66
CA GLY A 57 -14.88 3.71 -0.99
C GLY A 57 -13.80 4.37 -0.11
N ALA A 58 -13.22 3.64 0.83
CA ALA A 58 -12.16 4.16 1.69
C ALA A 58 -10.94 4.58 0.86
N GLN A 59 -10.37 5.75 1.18
CA GLN A 59 -9.16 6.26 0.54
C GLN A 59 -8.07 6.50 1.59
N ILE A 60 -6.96 5.76 1.49
CA ILE A 60 -5.77 5.86 2.34
C ILE A 60 -4.66 6.51 1.50
N VAL A 61 -4.41 7.80 1.70
CA VAL A 61 -3.64 8.61 0.75
C VAL A 61 -2.49 9.38 1.39
N ALA A 62 -1.28 9.30 0.84
CA ALA A 62 -0.15 10.14 1.26
C ALA A 62 0.18 10.07 2.78
N ASN A 63 0.04 8.90 3.39
CA ASN A 63 0.50 8.67 4.76
C ASN A 63 1.96 8.19 4.76
N VAL A 64 2.71 8.52 5.81
CA VAL A 64 4.04 7.98 6.08
C VAL A 64 3.98 7.05 7.29
N LEU A 65 4.35 5.78 7.06
CA LEU A 65 4.27 4.70 8.04
C LEU A 65 5.63 4.03 8.18
N TYR A 66 6.14 3.95 9.40
CA TYR A 66 7.47 3.39 9.68
C TYR A 66 7.55 2.90 11.13
N ASP A 67 8.52 2.05 11.44
CA ASP A 67 8.75 1.50 12.78
C ASP A 67 7.50 0.89 13.45
N ASN A 68 6.56 0.38 12.64
CA ASN A 68 5.37 -0.30 13.14
C ASN A 68 5.70 -1.79 13.37
N TYR A 69 5.25 -2.31 14.52
CA TYR A 69 5.71 -3.61 15.01
C TYR A 69 5.21 -4.80 14.16
N SER A 70 3.94 -4.80 13.76
CA SER A 70 3.34 -5.90 12.98
C SER A 70 3.30 -5.59 11.50
N GLU A 71 2.61 -4.52 11.07
CA GLU A 71 2.65 -3.96 9.73
C GLU A 71 2.19 -2.50 9.67
N ASP A 72 2.49 -1.84 8.55
CA ASP A 72 1.99 -0.49 8.28
C ASP A 72 0.49 -0.48 7.97
N LEU A 73 0.03 -1.38 7.10
CA LEU A 73 -1.37 -1.44 6.67
C LEU A 73 -1.93 -2.85 6.74
N PHE A 74 -3.01 -3.02 7.50
CA PHE A 74 -3.82 -4.23 7.53
C PHE A 74 -5.21 -3.96 6.94
N LEU A 75 -5.53 -4.68 5.87
CA LEU A 75 -6.86 -4.69 5.24
C LEU A 75 -7.51 -6.02 5.56
N GLU A 76 -8.47 -6.03 6.47
CA GLU A 76 -9.13 -7.24 6.93
C GLU A 76 -10.58 -7.33 6.43
N VAL A 77 -10.87 -8.41 5.70
CA VAL A 77 -12.19 -8.84 5.21
C VAL A 77 -13.03 -7.74 4.53
N ASN A 78 -12.37 -6.95 3.69
CA ASN A 78 -12.98 -5.94 2.84
C ASN A 78 -13.20 -6.46 1.41
N HIS A 79 -14.22 -5.93 0.73
CA HIS A 79 -14.58 -6.32 -0.64
C HIS A 79 -14.33 -5.23 -1.69
N GLY A 80 -13.81 -4.09 -1.24
CA GLY A 80 -13.57 -2.91 -2.06
C GLY A 80 -14.84 -2.26 -2.61
N PRO A 81 -14.67 -1.29 -3.52
CA PRO A 81 -13.39 -0.70 -3.91
C PRO A 81 -12.76 0.09 -2.74
N TYR A 82 -11.46 -0.05 -2.49
CA TYR A 82 -10.72 0.90 -1.63
C TYR A 82 -9.42 1.32 -2.31
N LEU A 83 -8.97 2.54 -2.04
CA LEU A 83 -7.77 3.14 -2.61
C LEU A 83 -6.67 3.26 -1.56
N VAL A 84 -5.47 2.80 -1.90
CA VAL A 84 -4.23 2.98 -1.16
C VAL A 84 -3.27 3.69 -2.10
N CYS A 85 -3.12 5.01 -1.96
CA CYS A 85 -2.42 5.83 -2.94
C CYS A 85 -1.33 6.72 -2.34
N ASN A 86 -0.20 6.84 -3.03
CA ASN A 86 0.91 7.72 -2.65
C ASN A 86 1.45 7.46 -1.23
N ASN A 87 1.22 6.33 -0.58
CA ASN A 87 1.72 6.11 0.78
C ASN A 87 3.20 5.71 0.78
N ILE A 88 3.89 6.02 1.88
CA ILE A 88 5.27 5.59 2.16
C ILE A 88 5.19 4.56 3.30
N MET A 89 5.47 3.30 3.00
CA MET A 89 5.37 2.18 3.93
C MET A 89 6.72 1.52 4.13
N LEU A 90 7.34 1.79 5.27
CA LEU A 90 8.74 1.47 5.57
C LEU A 90 8.95 0.34 6.58
N SER A 91 7.89 -0.15 7.22
CA SER A 91 8.04 -1.21 8.22
C SER A 91 8.33 -2.57 7.59
N PRO A 92 8.97 -3.53 8.31
CA PRO A 92 9.36 -4.83 7.75
C PRO A 92 8.21 -5.63 7.09
N ARG A 93 6.97 -5.42 7.53
CA ARG A 93 5.75 -5.80 6.80
C ARG A 93 5.02 -4.52 6.44
N ALA A 94 4.91 -4.22 5.15
CA ALA A 94 4.20 -3.04 4.69
C ALA A 94 2.69 -3.31 4.67
N ILE A 95 2.29 -4.41 4.04
CA ILE A 95 0.87 -4.71 3.81
C ILE A 95 0.56 -6.12 4.29
N PHE A 96 -0.49 -6.24 5.10
CA PHE A 96 -1.23 -7.47 5.26
C PHE A 96 -2.59 -7.30 4.58
N ASN A 97 -2.81 -8.02 3.49
CA ASN A 97 -4.08 -8.02 2.76
C ASN A 97 -4.82 -9.35 3.01
N MET A 98 -5.85 -9.29 3.85
CA MET A 98 -6.87 -10.34 3.97
C MET A 98 -8.20 -9.83 3.43
N SER A 99 -8.14 -9.19 2.27
CA SER A 99 -9.25 -8.54 1.59
C SER A 99 -9.16 -8.78 0.08
N GLN A 100 -10.10 -8.20 -0.65
CA GLN A 100 -10.16 -8.19 -2.12
C GLN A 100 -10.71 -6.83 -2.58
N GLY A 101 -10.55 -6.49 -3.87
CA GLY A 101 -11.09 -5.24 -4.42
C GLY A 101 -10.26 -3.98 -4.13
N GLY A 102 -9.00 -4.11 -3.73
CA GLY A 102 -8.12 -2.98 -3.45
C GLY A 102 -7.47 -2.37 -4.69
N ALA A 103 -7.15 -1.07 -4.64
CA ALA A 103 -6.29 -0.41 -5.61
C ALA A 103 -5.09 0.24 -4.90
N PHE A 104 -3.89 -0.23 -5.23
CA PHE A 104 -2.62 0.24 -4.69
C PHE A 104 -1.88 1.00 -5.78
N VAL A 105 -1.78 2.31 -5.63
CA VAL A 105 -1.32 3.19 -6.70
C VAL A 105 -0.23 4.15 -6.21
N HIS A 106 0.90 4.23 -6.92
CA HIS A 106 1.96 5.20 -6.60
C HIS A 106 2.53 5.12 -5.17
N ASN A 107 2.48 3.97 -4.50
CA ASN A 107 3.06 3.83 -3.16
C ASN A 107 4.57 3.53 -3.24
N LEU A 108 5.31 3.90 -2.18
CA LEU A 108 6.61 3.35 -1.87
C LEU A 108 6.42 2.21 -0.85
N ILE A 109 6.81 1.00 -1.23
CA ILE A 109 6.58 -0.23 -0.45
C ILE A 109 7.92 -0.92 -0.21
N THR A 110 8.40 -0.89 1.03
CA THR A 110 9.71 -1.47 1.39
C THR A 110 9.66 -2.71 2.24
N GLY A 111 8.50 -2.96 2.85
CA GLY A 111 8.21 -4.15 3.62
C GLY A 111 7.57 -5.28 2.80
N ARG A 112 7.47 -6.44 3.45
CA ARG A 112 6.77 -7.61 2.92
C ARG A 112 5.29 -7.32 2.70
N ILE A 113 4.74 -7.93 1.66
CA ILE A 113 3.30 -8.08 1.48
C ILE A 113 2.92 -9.50 1.92
N LEU A 114 1.87 -9.62 2.70
CA LEU A 114 1.22 -10.89 3.03
C LEU A 114 -0.20 -10.86 2.49
N VAL A 115 -0.59 -11.93 1.80
CA VAL A 115 -1.95 -12.09 1.28
C VAL A 115 -2.55 -13.35 1.89
N ARG A 116 -3.77 -13.29 2.44
CA ARG A 116 -4.41 -14.44 3.10
C ARG A 116 -5.90 -14.49 2.81
N PRO A 117 -6.46 -15.61 2.32
CA PRO A 117 -7.89 -15.70 2.11
C PRO A 117 -8.59 -15.88 3.46
N GLU A 118 -9.88 -15.56 3.49
CA GLU A 118 -10.75 -15.80 4.64
C GLU A 118 -12.06 -16.42 4.13
N PRO A 119 -12.07 -17.74 3.88
CA PRO A 119 -13.23 -18.42 3.32
C PRO A 119 -14.31 -18.71 4.37
N SER A 120 -14.08 -18.42 5.65
CA SER A 120 -14.99 -18.80 6.75
C SER A 120 -15.87 -17.66 7.27
N ARG A 121 -15.47 -16.39 7.07
CA ARG A 121 -16.21 -15.22 7.54
C ARG A 121 -16.92 -14.52 6.40
N PHE A 122 -18.24 -14.43 6.50
CA PHE A 122 -19.07 -13.63 5.60
C PHE A 122 -19.16 -12.21 6.15
N THR A 123 -18.66 -11.24 5.39
CA THR A 123 -18.69 -9.83 5.77
C THR A 123 -19.43 -9.02 4.71
N PRO A 124 -20.11 -7.94 5.09
CA PRO A 124 -20.98 -7.22 4.17
C PRO A 124 -20.20 -6.32 3.20
N TYR A 125 -20.82 -6.09 2.04
CA TYR A 125 -20.53 -4.99 1.13
C TYR A 125 -21.82 -4.19 0.91
N HIS A 126 -21.68 -2.96 0.45
CA HIS A 126 -22.76 -1.95 0.43
C HIS A 126 -23.08 -1.50 -0.99
N PHE A 127 -24.19 -0.78 -1.13
CA PHE A 127 -24.37 0.08 -2.31
C PHE A 127 -23.33 1.21 -2.30
N PRO A 128 -22.87 1.71 -3.47
CA PRO A 128 -21.93 2.83 -3.53
C PRO A 128 -22.41 4.04 -2.71
N HIS A 129 -21.49 4.65 -1.96
CA HIS A 129 -21.76 5.84 -1.16
C HIS A 129 -22.91 5.73 -0.16
N SER A 130 -23.17 4.51 0.33
CA SER A 130 -24.28 4.22 1.23
C SER A 130 -23.86 3.28 2.35
N THR A 131 -24.63 3.33 3.45
CA THR A 131 -24.58 2.32 4.52
C THR A 131 -25.58 1.18 4.29
N ASP A 132 -26.33 1.21 3.18
CA ASP A 132 -27.25 0.14 2.82
C ASP A 132 -26.48 -1.09 2.34
N VAL A 133 -26.70 -2.22 3.01
CA VAL A 133 -26.03 -3.49 2.70
C VAL A 133 -26.56 -4.06 1.39
N ALA A 134 -25.65 -4.34 0.45
CA ALA A 134 -25.97 -4.96 -0.82
C ALA A 134 -25.82 -6.49 -0.77
N GLY A 135 -24.95 -7.02 0.10
CA GLY A 135 -24.81 -8.45 0.31
C GLY A 135 -23.68 -8.80 1.28
N LEU A 136 -23.41 -10.10 1.45
CA LEU A 136 -22.31 -10.62 2.24
C LEU A 136 -21.55 -11.69 1.44
N ILE A 137 -20.22 -11.71 1.58
CA ILE A 137 -19.37 -12.72 0.95
C ILE A 137 -18.09 -12.95 1.77
N THR A 138 -17.40 -14.05 1.50
CA THR A 138 -16.09 -14.41 2.04
C THR A 138 -14.95 -13.85 1.18
N ILE A 139 -13.70 -13.97 1.67
CA ILE A 139 -12.50 -13.49 0.95
C ILE A 139 -11.79 -14.65 0.28
N LEU A 140 -11.63 -14.55 -1.04
CA LEU A 140 -10.90 -15.54 -1.84
C LEU A 140 -9.52 -15.05 -2.30
N ASN A 141 -9.17 -13.80 -1.98
CA ASN A 141 -8.02 -13.01 -2.46
C ASN A 141 -8.02 -12.68 -3.95
N GLY A 142 -7.35 -11.59 -4.28
CA GLY A 142 -7.22 -11.05 -5.63
C GLY A 142 -8.27 -9.98 -5.90
N ASP A 143 -8.61 -9.74 -7.17
CA ASP A 143 -9.38 -8.55 -7.58
C ASP A 143 -8.72 -7.25 -7.11
N ASP A 144 -7.41 -7.29 -6.94
CA ASP A 144 -6.61 -6.15 -6.53
C ASP A 144 -5.94 -5.52 -7.76
N ARG A 145 -5.66 -4.22 -7.64
CA ARG A 145 -4.97 -3.42 -8.64
C ARG A 145 -3.66 -2.89 -8.09
N TYR A 146 -2.58 -3.01 -8.85
CA TYR A 146 -1.27 -2.43 -8.51
C TYR A 146 -0.73 -1.65 -9.69
N PHE A 147 -0.71 -0.32 -9.58
CA PHE A 147 -0.23 0.54 -10.67
C PHE A 147 0.81 1.54 -10.17
N ASN A 148 1.89 1.68 -10.93
CA ASN A 148 2.90 2.72 -10.71
C ASN A 148 3.52 2.72 -9.29
N ASN A 149 3.58 1.59 -8.58
CA ASN A 149 4.22 1.51 -7.26
C ASN A 149 5.74 1.32 -7.39
N LEU A 150 6.47 1.85 -6.41
CA LEU A 150 7.90 1.61 -6.22
C LEU A 150 8.11 0.58 -5.11
N PHE A 151 8.66 -0.56 -5.49
CA PHE A 151 9.01 -1.65 -4.60
C PHE A 151 10.51 -1.71 -4.41
N SER A 152 10.98 -1.56 -3.18
CA SER A 152 12.40 -1.65 -2.87
C SER A 152 12.62 -1.78 -1.38
N PRO A 153 13.55 -2.60 -0.88
CA PRO A 153 13.82 -2.69 0.53
C PRO A 153 14.30 -1.36 1.13
N ASP A 154 14.00 -1.18 2.41
CA ASP A 154 14.65 -0.18 3.24
C ASP A 154 16.06 -0.68 3.58
N SER A 155 17.06 0.20 3.44
CA SER A 155 18.47 -0.12 3.71
C SER A 155 18.78 -0.31 5.20
N SER A 156 17.91 0.15 6.09
CA SER A 156 17.98 -0.06 7.54
C SER A 156 17.37 -1.40 7.98
N CYS A 157 16.57 -2.04 7.12
CA CYS A 157 16.07 -3.38 7.39
C CYS A 157 17.23 -4.37 7.30
N ASP A 158 17.51 -5.04 8.42
CA ASP A 158 18.58 -6.06 8.56
C ASP A 158 18.64 -6.93 7.30
N HIS A 159 19.82 -7.03 6.66
CA HIS A 159 20.01 -7.78 5.39
C HIS A 159 19.50 -9.23 5.47
N LYS A 160 19.29 -9.78 6.67
CA LYS A 160 18.62 -11.07 6.92
C LYS A 160 17.14 -11.13 6.54
N VAL A 161 16.48 -9.98 6.40
CA VAL A 161 15.11 -9.87 5.90
C VAL A 161 15.10 -10.04 4.38
N ILE A 162 16.14 -9.60 3.67
CA ILE A 162 16.18 -9.42 2.21
C ILE A 162 17.11 -10.40 1.48
N ALA A 163 18.14 -10.97 2.13
CA ALA A 163 19.04 -11.96 1.52
C ALA A 163 18.93 -13.34 2.19
N PRO A 164 18.84 -14.44 1.42
CA PRO A 164 19.04 -15.77 1.97
C PRO A 164 20.52 -15.94 2.35
N ASN A 165 20.84 -15.79 3.63
CA ASN A 165 22.11 -16.30 4.16
C ASN A 165 22.09 -17.84 4.02
N THR A 166 23.21 -18.42 3.61
CA THR A 166 23.45 -19.87 3.44
C THR A 166 23.27 -20.73 4.71
N GLN A 167 22.86 -20.15 5.85
CA GLN A 167 22.55 -20.83 7.10
C GLN A 167 21.09 -20.65 7.59
N THR A 168 20.21 -20.06 6.76
CA THR A 168 18.81 -19.82 7.16
C THR A 168 17.97 -21.11 7.01
N PRO A 169 17.20 -21.55 8.03
CA PRO A 169 16.37 -22.75 7.93
C PRO A 169 15.39 -22.67 6.74
N ALA A 170 15.15 -23.79 6.05
CA ALA A 170 14.46 -23.81 4.75
C ALA A 170 13.05 -23.16 4.70
N HIS A 171 12.38 -22.95 5.84
CA HIS A 171 11.10 -22.24 5.86
C HIS A 171 11.24 -20.71 5.78
N PHE A 172 12.42 -20.16 6.11
CA PHE A 172 12.78 -18.77 5.88
C PHE A 172 13.27 -18.52 4.44
N LEU A 173 13.52 -19.55 3.61
CA LEU A 173 13.87 -19.41 2.19
C LEU A 173 12.65 -19.15 1.27
N LYS A 174 11.44 -19.06 1.84
CA LYS A 174 10.18 -18.84 1.12
C LYS A 174 9.69 -17.37 1.14
N TYR A 175 10.53 -16.40 1.53
CA TYR A 175 10.09 -15.00 1.54
C TYR A 175 10.03 -14.41 0.14
N ARG A 176 8.82 -14.32 -0.39
CA ARG A 176 8.50 -13.61 -1.63
C ARG A 176 8.32 -12.14 -1.31
N PHE A 177 9.09 -11.28 -1.99
CA PHE A 177 8.96 -9.83 -1.94
C PHE A 177 8.26 -9.33 -3.20
N GLY A 178 7.44 -8.29 -3.06
CA GLY A 178 6.57 -7.80 -4.14
C GLY A 178 5.31 -8.64 -4.29
N LEU A 179 4.80 -8.72 -5.52
CA LEU A 179 3.44 -9.22 -5.79
C LEU A 179 3.36 -10.74 -6.00
N GLN A 180 4.48 -11.46 -6.02
CA GLN A 180 4.50 -12.92 -6.18
C GLN A 180 3.68 -13.69 -5.12
N GLN A 181 3.28 -13.04 -4.04
CA GLN A 181 2.37 -13.58 -3.02
C GLN A 181 0.94 -13.83 -3.54
N TYR A 182 0.55 -13.14 -4.60
CA TYR A 182 -0.75 -13.35 -5.26
C TYR A 182 -0.79 -14.61 -6.15
N ALA A 183 0.29 -15.40 -6.22
CA ALA A 183 0.33 -16.66 -6.99
C ALA A 183 -0.78 -17.66 -6.62
N THR A 184 -1.32 -17.57 -5.40
CA THR A 184 -2.41 -18.43 -4.91
C THR A 184 -3.74 -17.70 -4.77
N ALA A 185 -3.85 -16.47 -5.30
CA ALA A 185 -5.12 -15.74 -5.32
C ALA A 185 -6.10 -16.40 -6.27
N GLN A 186 -7.38 -16.45 -5.90
CA GLN A 186 -8.42 -17.05 -6.74
C GLN A 186 -8.97 -16.05 -7.77
N TRP A 187 -8.92 -14.76 -7.46
CA TRP A 187 -9.28 -13.70 -8.39
C TRP A 187 -8.05 -13.11 -9.08
N PRO A 188 -8.19 -12.64 -10.34
CA PRO A 188 -7.09 -12.02 -11.05
C PRO A 188 -6.64 -10.75 -10.33
N VAL A 189 -5.34 -10.51 -10.34
CA VAL A 189 -4.73 -9.24 -9.95
C VAL A 189 -4.39 -8.47 -11.22
N ARG A 190 -4.76 -7.20 -11.26
CA ARG A 190 -4.46 -6.29 -12.37
C ARG A 190 -3.26 -5.44 -11.97
N SER A 191 -2.08 -5.78 -12.47
CA SER A 191 -0.88 -4.98 -12.24
C SER A 191 -0.28 -4.46 -13.54
N ALA A 192 0.26 -3.25 -13.49
CA ALA A 192 1.09 -2.70 -14.55
C ALA A 192 2.01 -1.60 -14.02
N SER A 193 3.11 -1.35 -14.74
CA SER A 193 3.95 -0.17 -14.53
C SER A 193 4.55 -0.05 -13.12
N ASN A 194 4.68 -1.15 -12.37
CA ASN A 194 5.38 -1.13 -11.09
C ASN A 194 6.90 -1.28 -11.29
N LEU A 195 7.68 -0.55 -10.49
CA LEU A 195 9.14 -0.64 -10.48
C LEU A 195 9.59 -1.51 -9.31
N TYR A 196 10.31 -2.58 -9.62
CA TYR A 196 10.82 -3.55 -8.65
C TYR A 196 12.34 -3.47 -8.56
N LEU A 197 12.85 -3.06 -7.40
CA LEU A 197 14.27 -2.88 -7.14
C LEU A 197 14.78 -3.90 -6.11
N ASN A 198 16.07 -4.21 -6.18
CA ASN A 198 16.81 -4.98 -5.18
C ASN A 198 16.11 -6.29 -4.73
N GLY A 199 15.69 -7.11 -5.69
CA GLY A 199 15.16 -8.46 -5.45
C GLY A 199 13.64 -8.56 -5.26
N TYR A 200 12.91 -7.45 -5.24
CA TYR A 200 11.44 -7.48 -5.35
C TYR A 200 10.98 -8.05 -6.69
N GLN A 201 9.83 -8.75 -6.71
CA GLN A 201 9.35 -9.45 -7.89
C GLN A 201 7.89 -9.11 -8.25
N PRO A 202 7.57 -9.05 -9.56
CA PRO A 202 6.20 -8.89 -10.03
C PRO A 202 5.35 -10.14 -9.79
N TYR A 203 4.05 -9.98 -10.03
CA TYR A 203 3.09 -11.08 -10.14
C TYR A 203 2.84 -11.41 -11.61
N GLY A 204 3.01 -12.69 -11.98
CA GLY A 204 2.69 -13.16 -13.32
C GLY A 204 3.45 -12.41 -14.43
N GLN A 205 2.78 -12.18 -15.55
CA GLN A 205 3.28 -11.35 -16.65
C GLN A 205 2.68 -9.95 -16.50
N GLU A 206 3.34 -9.13 -15.68
CA GLU A 206 2.93 -7.75 -15.47
C GLU A 206 3.30 -6.87 -16.68
N THR A 207 2.34 -6.10 -17.17
CA THR A 207 2.58 -5.22 -18.34
C THR A 207 3.36 -3.98 -17.92
N ASN A 208 4.38 -3.60 -18.69
CA ASN A 208 5.19 -2.39 -18.49
C ASN A 208 5.90 -2.29 -17.13
N SER A 209 5.97 -3.37 -16.35
CA SER A 209 6.80 -3.40 -15.14
C SER A 209 8.28 -3.39 -15.50
N LEU A 210 9.11 -2.87 -14.61
CA LEU A 210 10.56 -2.91 -14.74
C LEU A 210 11.17 -3.55 -13.49
N GLU A 211 12.04 -4.54 -13.69
CA GLU A 211 12.85 -5.13 -12.62
C GLU A 211 14.30 -4.67 -12.74
N ASN A 212 14.86 -4.11 -11.67
CA ASN A 212 16.30 -3.90 -11.51
C ASN A 212 16.76 -4.58 -10.22
N ARG A 213 17.16 -5.85 -10.37
CA ARG A 213 17.42 -6.76 -9.24
C ARG A 213 18.66 -6.42 -8.42
N ILE A 214 19.57 -5.59 -8.95
CA ILE A 214 20.88 -5.33 -8.36
C ILE A 214 20.94 -3.93 -7.74
N PHE A 215 20.17 -2.97 -8.27
CA PHE A 215 20.19 -1.60 -7.77
C PHE A 215 19.52 -1.49 -6.40
N ASN A 216 20.29 -1.02 -5.41
CA ASN A 216 19.83 -0.66 -4.09
C ASN A 216 19.70 0.88 -3.99
N PRO A 217 18.49 1.44 -3.87
CA PRO A 217 18.28 2.88 -3.76
C PRO A 217 18.64 3.45 -2.39
N ALA A 218 19.18 2.66 -1.45
CA ALA A 218 19.58 3.12 -0.12
C ALA A 218 18.47 3.89 0.62
N ILE A 219 17.21 3.44 0.47
CA ILE A 219 16.06 4.08 1.12
C ILE A 219 16.27 4.07 2.63
N ARG A 220 16.13 5.23 3.27
CA ARG A 220 16.13 5.38 4.72
C ARG A 220 15.31 6.59 5.13
N LEU A 221 14.73 6.53 6.32
CA LEU A 221 14.06 7.66 6.94
C LEU A 221 14.99 8.33 7.97
N GLU A 222 14.92 9.64 8.06
CA GLU A 222 15.57 10.44 9.11
C GLU A 222 14.50 11.25 9.84
N ASP A 223 14.25 10.88 11.09
CA ASP A 223 13.30 11.56 11.98
C ASP A 223 14.05 12.63 12.81
N ARG A 224 13.72 13.91 12.58
CA ARG A 224 14.30 15.06 13.30
C ARG A 224 13.31 15.66 14.31
N GLY A 225 12.34 14.88 14.77
CA GLY A 225 11.28 15.36 15.65
C GLY A 225 10.13 15.94 14.83
N GLU A 226 10.08 17.27 14.67
CA GLU A 226 9.00 17.95 13.94
C GLU A 226 9.05 17.70 12.44
N GLU A 227 10.23 17.45 11.88
CA GLU A 227 10.42 17.19 10.46
C GLU A 227 10.93 15.77 10.22
N VAL A 228 10.46 15.15 9.15
CA VAL A 228 10.91 13.83 8.72
C VAL A 228 11.37 13.89 7.28
N TYR A 229 12.53 13.27 7.01
CA TYR A 229 13.14 13.25 5.69
C TYR A 229 13.28 11.82 5.18
N LEU A 230 12.81 11.58 3.97
CA LEU A 230 13.11 10.38 3.19
C LEU A 230 14.37 10.62 2.37
N HIS A 231 15.33 9.72 2.49
CA HIS A 231 16.51 9.68 1.65
C HIS A 231 16.42 8.48 0.71
N LEU A 232 16.74 8.68 -0.56
CA LEU A 232 16.83 7.61 -1.56
C LEU A 232 17.77 8.02 -2.69
N THR A 233 18.27 7.03 -3.42
CA THR A 233 19.03 7.21 -4.66
C THR A 233 18.19 6.71 -5.82
N ALA A 234 17.96 7.58 -6.79
CA ALA A 234 17.29 7.28 -8.03
C ALA A 234 18.29 6.94 -9.14
N ASP A 235 18.08 5.84 -9.86
CA ASP A 235 18.86 5.52 -11.05
C ASP A 235 18.03 5.70 -12.35
N SER A 236 18.61 5.30 -13.47
CA SER A 236 17.97 5.35 -14.78
C SER A 236 16.67 4.53 -14.88
N SER A 237 16.39 3.60 -13.95
CA SER A 237 15.16 2.82 -13.98
C SER A 237 13.91 3.70 -13.86
N LEU A 238 13.96 4.81 -13.12
CA LEU A 238 12.85 5.77 -13.02
C LEU A 238 12.54 6.49 -14.34
N GLN A 239 13.47 6.49 -15.28
CA GLN A 239 13.28 7.08 -16.62
C GLN A 239 12.87 6.02 -17.65
N LYS A 240 13.31 4.77 -17.47
CA LYS A 240 13.06 3.66 -18.39
C LYS A 240 11.70 3.02 -18.23
N ILE A 241 11.12 3.07 -17.03
CA ILE A 241 9.81 2.46 -16.78
C ILE A 241 8.71 3.25 -17.50
N GLU A 242 7.84 2.53 -18.19
CA GLU A 242 6.65 3.08 -18.83
C GLU A 242 5.49 3.09 -17.84
N THR A 243 4.89 4.25 -17.63
CA THR A 243 3.80 4.49 -16.69
C THR A 243 2.60 5.10 -17.40
N GLN A 244 1.44 5.07 -16.73
CA GLN A 244 0.20 5.65 -17.25
C GLN A 244 -0.58 6.34 -16.13
N LEU A 245 -1.35 7.37 -16.48
CA LEU A 245 -2.24 8.05 -15.53
C LEU A 245 -3.34 7.08 -15.06
N VAL A 246 -3.52 7.00 -13.74
CA VAL A 246 -4.52 6.10 -13.15
C VAL A 246 -5.83 6.84 -12.90
N THR A 247 -6.91 6.29 -13.44
CA THR A 247 -8.28 6.86 -13.39
C THR A 247 -9.29 5.78 -13.00
N SER A 248 -10.53 6.18 -12.66
CA SER A 248 -11.65 5.25 -12.49
C SER A 248 -11.81 4.32 -13.69
N GLY A 249 -11.64 4.84 -14.92
CA GLY A 249 -11.75 4.04 -16.13
C GLY A 249 -10.67 2.97 -16.22
N LEU A 250 -9.42 3.30 -15.89
CA LEU A 250 -8.33 2.32 -15.83
C LEU A 250 -8.60 1.27 -14.74
N LEU A 251 -9.01 1.70 -13.55
CA LEU A 251 -9.26 0.79 -12.43
C LEU A 251 -10.52 -0.08 -12.63
N GLY A 252 -11.53 0.38 -13.37
CA GLY A 252 -12.80 -0.32 -13.54
C GLY A 252 -13.55 -0.45 -12.21
N LYS A 253 -14.06 -1.64 -11.91
CA LYS A 253 -14.88 -1.89 -10.72
C LYS A 253 -14.35 -3.02 -9.84
N ALA A 254 -14.52 -2.90 -8.53
CA ALA A 254 -14.34 -4.05 -7.64
C ALA A 254 -15.42 -5.09 -7.95
N LYS A 255 -15.00 -6.35 -8.06
CA LYS A 255 -15.82 -7.44 -8.60
C LYS A 255 -17.05 -7.73 -7.75
N MET A 256 -16.90 -7.74 -6.43
CA MET A 256 -18.00 -8.15 -5.53
C MET A 256 -18.97 -7.03 -5.23
N ALA A 257 -18.49 -5.82 -5.01
CA ALA A 257 -19.35 -4.66 -4.77
C ALA A 257 -20.01 -4.12 -6.07
N ASP A 258 -19.52 -4.55 -7.25
CA ASP A 258 -19.87 -3.98 -8.56
C ASP A 258 -19.83 -2.43 -8.59
N ALA A 259 -18.89 -1.87 -7.82
CA ALA A 259 -18.72 -0.44 -7.60
C ALA A 259 -17.40 0.04 -8.20
N ALA A 260 -17.41 1.23 -8.80
CA ALA A 260 -16.24 1.86 -9.40
C ALA A 260 -15.34 2.50 -8.33
N TYR A 261 -14.06 2.69 -8.67
CA TYR A 261 -13.15 3.48 -7.84
C TYR A 261 -13.42 4.96 -8.07
N GLU A 262 -14.21 5.56 -7.19
CA GLU A 262 -14.69 6.95 -7.27
C GLU A 262 -14.23 7.77 -6.06
N ASN A 263 -14.39 9.08 -6.14
CA ASN A 263 -14.26 9.96 -4.99
C ASN A 263 -15.47 9.81 -4.05
N PRO A 264 -15.38 10.24 -2.78
CA PRO A 264 -16.49 10.14 -1.83
C PRO A 264 -17.79 10.83 -2.26
N ASP A 265 -17.72 11.78 -3.22
CA ASP A 265 -18.87 12.47 -3.79
C ASP A 265 -19.46 11.76 -5.04
N GLY A 266 -18.95 10.58 -5.39
CA GLY A 266 -19.33 9.80 -6.58
C GLY A 266 -18.70 10.31 -7.88
N SER A 267 -17.85 11.33 -7.85
CA SER A 267 -17.15 11.78 -9.04
C SER A 267 -16.03 10.81 -9.44
N ALA A 268 -15.68 10.80 -10.73
CA ALA A 268 -14.61 9.96 -11.23
C ALA A 268 -13.26 10.34 -10.60
N LEU A 269 -12.54 9.33 -10.12
CA LEU A 269 -11.19 9.43 -9.58
C LEU A 269 -10.18 9.65 -10.71
N THR A 270 -9.26 10.60 -10.49
CA THR A 270 -8.02 10.77 -11.25
C THR A 270 -6.87 10.98 -10.27
N ILE A 271 -5.81 10.19 -10.39
CA ILE A 271 -4.62 10.29 -9.53
C ILE A 271 -3.60 11.18 -10.22
N ASP A 272 -3.87 12.48 -10.23
CA ASP A 272 -3.07 13.52 -10.91
C ASP A 272 -2.17 14.32 -9.98
N ARG A 273 -2.12 13.95 -8.69
CA ARG A 273 -1.25 14.56 -7.69
C ARG A 273 -0.40 13.53 -6.95
N ASP A 274 0.79 13.94 -6.57
CA ASP A 274 1.75 13.12 -5.82
C ASP A 274 1.57 13.27 -4.30
N TYR A 275 2.48 12.70 -3.51
CA TYR A 275 2.50 12.78 -2.04
C TYR A 275 2.48 14.21 -1.51
N SER A 276 3.24 15.10 -2.16
CA SER A 276 3.41 16.51 -1.79
C SER A 276 2.29 17.40 -2.33
N GLY A 277 1.37 16.83 -3.11
CA GLY A 277 0.31 17.57 -3.80
C GLY A 277 0.75 18.17 -5.14
N GLU A 278 1.96 17.86 -5.61
CA GLU A 278 2.47 18.34 -6.89
C GLU A 278 1.74 17.66 -8.06
N PRO A 279 1.48 18.39 -9.15
CA PRO A 279 0.81 17.83 -10.32
C PRO A 279 1.69 16.77 -10.99
N ARG A 280 1.06 15.66 -11.37
CA ARG A 280 1.69 14.57 -12.13
C ARG A 280 1.61 14.80 -13.63
N SER A 281 2.56 14.23 -14.37
CA SER A 281 2.44 14.14 -15.83
C SER A 281 1.18 13.33 -16.21
N LEU A 282 0.34 13.91 -17.06
CA LEU A 282 -0.86 13.24 -17.56
C LEU A 282 -0.55 12.12 -18.58
N LEU A 283 0.68 12.11 -19.12
CA LEU A 283 1.11 11.13 -20.12
C LEU A 283 1.99 10.03 -19.52
N SER A 284 2.93 10.40 -18.65
CA SER A 284 3.90 9.48 -18.05
C SER A 284 4.22 9.94 -16.62
N PRO A 285 3.30 9.71 -15.66
CA PRO A 285 3.52 10.08 -14.27
C PRO A 285 4.67 9.27 -13.67
N LYS A 286 5.45 9.81 -12.74
CA LYS A 286 6.53 9.03 -12.12
C LYS A 286 5.99 7.92 -11.23
N VAL A 287 6.66 6.77 -11.31
CA VAL A 287 6.44 5.64 -10.42
C VAL A 287 6.74 6.04 -8.97
N GLY A 288 5.97 5.49 -8.04
CA GLY A 288 6.06 5.81 -6.62
C GLY A 288 5.42 7.15 -6.25
N PRO A 289 5.62 7.59 -4.99
CA PRO A 289 4.82 8.64 -4.39
C PRO A 289 5.21 10.06 -4.79
N PHE A 290 6.31 10.26 -5.53
CA PHE A 290 6.83 11.60 -5.85
C PHE A 290 7.00 11.78 -7.36
N GLU A 291 6.54 12.91 -7.88
CA GLU A 291 6.64 13.23 -9.31
C GLU A 291 8.03 13.78 -9.68
N ASN A 292 8.63 14.57 -8.80
CA ASN A 292 9.82 15.36 -9.11
C ASN A 292 11.15 14.66 -8.81
N LEU A 293 11.17 13.32 -8.78
CA LEU A 293 12.41 12.56 -8.58
C LEU A 293 13.35 12.71 -9.77
N VAL A 294 14.59 13.15 -9.51
CA VAL A 294 15.68 13.18 -10.48
C VAL A 294 16.72 12.12 -10.18
N GLN A 295 17.52 11.75 -11.18
CA GLN A 295 18.61 10.77 -11.01
C GLN A 295 19.64 11.27 -9.99
N GLY A 296 20.11 10.39 -9.12
CA GLY A 296 21.08 10.69 -8.06
C GLY A 296 20.45 10.58 -6.66
N GLU A 297 21.20 11.04 -5.66
CA GLU A 297 20.74 11.10 -4.28
C GLU A 297 19.66 12.17 -4.11
N GLN A 298 18.61 11.85 -3.37
CA GLN A 298 17.46 12.69 -3.10
C GLN A 298 17.20 12.73 -1.60
N THR A 299 16.88 13.91 -1.09
CA THR A 299 16.40 14.12 0.27
C THR A 299 15.08 14.87 0.19
N ILE A 300 14.01 14.25 0.66
CA ILE A 300 12.64 14.73 0.48
C ILE A 300 12.02 14.87 1.86
N ARG A 301 11.45 16.03 2.18
CA ARG A 301 10.68 16.21 3.40
C ARG A 301 9.32 15.53 3.25
N VAL A 302 8.96 14.69 4.22
CA VAL A 302 7.71 13.90 4.23
C VAL A 302 6.84 14.16 5.47
N TRP A 303 7.33 14.95 6.43
CA TRP A 303 6.56 15.54 7.53
C TRP A 303 7.20 16.88 7.87
#